data_AF-A0A7X9BC13-F1
#
_entry.id   AF-A0A7X9BC13-F1
#
_cell.length_a   1.000
_cell.length_b   1.000
_cell.length_c   1.000
_cell.angle_alpha   90.00
_cell.angle_beta   90.00
_cell.angle_gamma   90.00
#
_symmetry.space_group_name_H-M   'P 1'
#
loop_
_entity.id
_entity.type
_entity.pdbx_description
1 polymer ?
#
loop_
_entity_poly.entity_id
_entity_poly.type
_entity_poly.pdbx_seq_one_letter_code
_entity_poly.pdbx_strand_id
1 'polypeptide(L)'
;MKESIGNFKGDNLYLTVASYQNNKRIYVGVDTEEESYADLTINLTDLMIPDEDYIFVNGDMTRDLRNFLEEKGIISESIETYQYNMGKYDMVQVDFDLLKQYDPDGFKDFKETKSKDMEI
;
A
#
# COMPACT_ATOMS: atom_id res chain seq x y z
N MET A 1 9.61 -3.12 14.73
CA MET A 1 9.43 -1.65 14.99
C MET A 1 9.47 -0.95 13.65
N LYS A 2 8.52 -0.04 13.40
CA LYS A 2 8.43 0.67 12.13
C LYS A 2 9.54 1.71 11.98
N GLU A 3 10.03 1.87 10.77
CA GLU A 3 10.98 2.93 10.40
C GLU A 3 10.27 4.04 9.64
N SER A 4 10.70 5.28 9.83
CA SER A 4 10.13 6.41 9.07
C SER A 4 10.57 6.35 7.61
N ILE A 5 9.63 6.55 6.69
CA ILE A 5 9.91 6.71 5.26
C ILE A 5 10.44 8.13 4.93
N GLY A 6 10.33 9.06 5.88
CA GLY A 6 10.87 10.41 5.80
C GLY A 6 9.89 11.48 6.24
N ASN A 7 10.36 12.73 6.25
CA ASN A 7 9.54 13.88 6.58
C ASN A 7 8.72 14.34 5.38
N PHE A 8 7.42 14.51 5.58
CA PHE A 8 6.47 15.04 4.61
C PHE A 8 5.66 16.15 5.25
N LYS A 9 5.80 17.38 4.72
CA LYS A 9 5.06 18.57 5.18
C LYS A 9 5.20 18.86 6.69
N GLY A 10 6.32 18.48 7.30
CA GLY A 10 6.62 18.73 8.72
C GLY A 10 6.53 17.49 9.59
N ASP A 11 5.84 16.43 9.13
CA ASP A 11 5.63 15.21 9.91
C ASP A 11 6.46 14.05 9.36
N ASN A 12 6.98 13.22 10.26
CA ASN A 12 7.58 11.95 9.86
C ASN A 12 6.46 10.96 9.51
N LEU A 13 6.54 10.38 8.32
CA LEU A 13 5.60 9.36 7.88
C LEU A 13 6.18 7.96 8.10
N TYR A 14 5.28 7.01 8.30
CA TYR A 14 5.53 5.59 8.52
C TYR A 14 4.56 4.77 7.66
N LEU A 15 4.95 3.55 7.29
CA LEU A 15 4.05 2.62 6.61
C LEU A 15 3.37 1.69 7.62
N THR A 16 2.10 1.37 7.36
CA THR A 16 1.42 0.19 7.92
C THR A 16 1.24 -0.83 6.81
N VAL A 17 1.71 -2.05 7.03
CA VAL A 17 1.40 -3.20 6.17
C VAL A 17 0.43 -4.12 6.89
N ALA A 18 -0.66 -4.47 6.22
CA ALA A 18 -1.65 -5.44 6.72
C ALA A 18 -2.28 -6.22 5.55
N SER A 19 -3.37 -6.92 5.83
CA SER A 19 -4.15 -7.66 4.83
C SER A 19 -5.60 -7.23 4.84
N TYR A 20 -6.20 -7.03 3.66
CA TYR A 20 -7.65 -6.92 3.55
C TYR A 20 -8.33 -8.23 3.98
N GLN A 21 -9.38 -8.13 4.78
CA GLN A 21 -9.97 -9.31 5.43
C GLN A 21 -10.57 -10.33 4.45
N ASN A 22 -11.11 -9.87 3.33
CA ASN A 22 -11.93 -10.64 2.40
C ASN A 22 -11.15 -11.47 1.37
N ASN A 23 -10.03 -10.94 0.86
CA ASN A 23 -9.23 -11.56 -0.19
C ASN A 23 -7.73 -11.61 0.14
N LYS A 24 -7.38 -11.14 1.35
CA LYS A 24 -6.02 -11.06 1.88
C LYS A 24 -5.06 -10.30 0.97
N ARG A 25 -5.56 -9.43 0.08
CA ARG A 25 -4.68 -8.52 -0.66
C ARG A 25 -3.93 -7.64 0.32
N ILE A 26 -2.73 -7.22 -0.06
CA ILE A 26 -1.95 -6.33 0.78
C ILE A 26 -2.71 -5.03 0.99
N TYR A 27 -2.77 -4.60 2.25
CA TYR A 27 -3.15 -3.25 2.63
C TYR A 27 -1.87 -2.50 2.97
N VAL A 28 -1.75 -1.29 2.42
CA VAL A 28 -0.70 -0.35 2.82
C VAL A 28 -1.36 0.96 3.25
N GLY A 29 -1.09 1.35 4.49
CA GLY A 29 -1.45 2.64 5.06
C GLY A 29 -0.21 3.52 5.24
N VAL A 30 -0.44 4.82 5.33
CA VAL A 30 0.55 5.83 5.68
C VAL A 30 0.09 6.49 6.98
N ASP A 31 0.96 6.51 7.97
CA ASP A 31 0.69 7.06 9.31
C ASP A 31 1.69 8.14 9.67
N THR A 32 1.31 9.03 10.58
CA THR A 32 2.24 9.82 11.38
C THR A 32 2.63 9.04 12.66
N GLU A 33 3.40 9.64 13.56
CA GLU A 33 3.67 9.03 14.87
C GLU A 33 2.41 8.90 15.74
N GLU A 34 1.40 9.75 15.50
CA GLU A 34 0.22 9.87 16.37
C GLU A 34 -1.04 9.23 15.78
N GLU A 35 -1.20 9.27 14.45
CA GLU A 35 -2.45 8.87 13.80
C GLU A 35 -2.29 8.40 12.34
N SER A 36 -3.36 7.79 11.82
CA SER A 36 -3.47 7.44 10.41
C SER A 36 -3.51 8.69 9.55
N TYR A 37 -2.63 8.78 8.54
CA TYR A 37 -2.55 9.91 7.63
C TYR A 37 -3.37 9.68 6.36
N ALA A 38 -3.17 8.53 5.70
CA ALA A 38 -3.89 8.17 4.49
C ALA A 38 -3.79 6.66 4.20
N ASP A 39 -4.82 6.09 3.60
CA ASP A 39 -4.72 4.76 2.99
C ASP A 39 -4.02 4.88 1.64
N LEU A 40 -2.91 4.16 1.45
CA LEU A 40 -2.26 4.07 0.13
C LEU A 40 -3.08 3.17 -0.80
N THR A 41 -3.53 2.03 -0.28
CA THR A 41 -4.26 1.04 -1.07
C THR A 41 -5.78 1.22 -0.98
N ILE A 42 -6.48 0.90 -2.07
CA ILE A 42 -7.92 0.63 -2.05
C ILE A 42 -8.21 -0.78 -2.58
N ASN A 43 -9.13 -1.51 -1.93
CA ASN A 43 -9.45 -2.89 -2.32
C ASN A 43 -10.58 -2.95 -3.35
N LEU A 44 -10.23 -2.86 -4.63
CA LEU A 44 -11.16 -3.08 -5.73
C LEU A 44 -11.31 -4.59 -6.01
N THR A 45 -12.21 -5.23 -5.28
CA THR A 45 -12.35 -6.70 -5.23
C THR A 45 -12.72 -7.34 -6.56
N ASP A 46 -13.45 -6.62 -7.40
CA ASP A 46 -13.91 -7.14 -8.69
C ASP A 46 -12.84 -7.04 -9.78
N LEU A 47 -11.79 -6.24 -9.54
CA LEU A 47 -10.68 -6.10 -10.47
C LEU A 47 -9.59 -7.13 -10.14
N MET A 48 -9.08 -7.78 -11.18
CA MET A 48 -7.93 -8.68 -11.05
C MET A 48 -6.65 -7.86 -10.89
N ILE A 49 -5.75 -8.36 -10.05
CA ILE A 49 -4.37 -7.87 -9.96
C ILE A 49 -3.44 -8.95 -10.52
N PRO A 50 -2.40 -8.60 -11.29
CA PRO A 50 -1.51 -9.58 -11.89
C PRO A 50 -0.76 -10.45 -10.88
N ASP A 51 -0.31 -9.85 -9.78
CA ASP A 51 0.48 -10.50 -8.72
C ASP A 51 0.25 -9.77 -7.37
N GLU A 52 0.82 -10.28 -6.28
CA GLU A 52 0.60 -9.79 -4.90
C GLU A 52 1.13 -8.38 -4.65
N ASP A 53 2.17 -7.96 -5.38
CA ASP A 53 2.81 -6.65 -5.30
C ASP A 53 2.08 -5.58 -6.12
N TYR A 54 1.03 -5.95 -6.85
CA TYR A 54 0.17 -5.00 -7.56
C TYR A 54 -0.97 -4.53 -6.65
N ILE A 55 -1.12 -3.20 -6.58
CA ILE A 55 -2.17 -2.55 -5.80
C ILE A 55 -2.92 -1.52 -6.66
N PHE A 56 -4.11 -1.14 -6.20
CA PHE A 56 -4.76 0.07 -6.65
C PHE A 56 -4.50 1.18 -5.64
N VAL A 57 -4.00 2.32 -6.12
CA VAL A 57 -3.80 3.52 -5.31
C VAL A 57 -5.17 4.13 -4.96
N ASN A 58 -5.36 4.52 -3.71
CA ASN A 58 -6.55 5.21 -3.29
C ASN A 58 -6.71 6.55 -4.05
N GLY A 59 -7.86 6.73 -4.70
CA GLY A 59 -8.15 7.89 -5.54
C GLY A 59 -8.20 9.22 -4.78
N ASP A 60 -8.38 9.19 -3.45
CA ASP A 60 -8.40 10.37 -2.60
C ASP A 60 -6.99 10.83 -2.17
N MET A 61 -5.94 10.09 -2.56
CA MET A 61 -4.55 10.45 -2.25
C MET A 61 -4.14 11.76 -2.93
N THR A 62 -3.52 12.65 -2.16
CA THR A 62 -2.95 13.89 -2.72
C THR A 62 -1.79 13.61 -3.67
N ARG A 63 -1.67 14.41 -4.73
CA ARG A 63 -0.56 14.29 -5.68
C ARG A 63 0.82 14.42 -5.03
N ASP A 64 0.96 15.29 -4.03
CA ASP A 64 2.22 15.48 -3.32
C ASP A 64 2.63 14.22 -2.55
N LEU A 65 1.69 13.58 -1.85
CA LEU A 65 1.96 12.34 -1.11
C LEU A 65 2.33 11.22 -2.08
N ARG A 66 1.60 11.12 -3.20
CA ARG A 66 1.91 10.13 -4.23
C ARG A 66 3.32 10.32 -4.78
N ASN A 67 3.68 11.54 -5.19
CA ASN A 67 5.01 11.83 -5.70
C ASN A 67 6.09 11.48 -4.65
N PHE A 68 5.83 11.78 -3.37
CA PHE A 68 6.76 11.43 -2.29
C PHE A 68 6.96 9.91 -2.18
N LEU A 69 5.91 9.10 -2.30
CA LEU A 69 6.01 7.64 -2.26
C LEU A 69 6.73 7.07 -3.49
N GLU A 70 6.50 7.66 -4.68
CA GLU A 70 7.20 7.32 -5.93
C GLU A 70 8.70 7.67 -5.83
N GLU A 71 9.06 8.86 -5.33
CA GLU A 71 10.45 9.30 -5.13
C GLU A 71 11.20 8.41 -4.12
N LYS A 72 10.48 7.83 -3.16
CA LYS A 72 11.02 6.86 -2.19
C LYS A 72 11.15 5.45 -2.77
N GLY A 73 10.63 5.20 -3.97
CA GLY A 73 10.61 3.88 -4.59
C GLY A 73 9.61 2.91 -3.94
N ILE A 74 8.74 3.39 -3.03
CA ILE A 74 7.76 2.54 -2.34
C ILE A 74 6.70 2.05 -3.32
N ILE A 75 6.32 2.91 -4.27
CA ILE A 75 5.45 2.58 -5.38
C ILE A 75 6.09 2.95 -6.72
N SER A 76 5.72 2.22 -7.78
CA SER A 76 6.04 2.60 -9.15
C SER A 76 5.18 3.78 -9.62
N GLU A 77 5.54 4.35 -10.77
CA GLU A 77 4.59 5.15 -11.56
C GLU A 77 3.35 4.31 -11.94
N SER A 78 2.28 4.97 -12.38
CA SER A 78 1.05 4.29 -12.85
C SER A 78 1.36 3.36 -14.01
N ILE A 79 1.01 2.09 -13.85
CA ILE A 79 1.10 1.07 -14.91
C ILE A 79 -0.13 1.18 -15.80
N GLU A 80 -1.31 1.32 -15.20
CA GLU A 80 -2.58 1.43 -15.89
C GLU A 80 -3.64 2.11 -15.01
N THR A 81 -4.56 2.85 -15.63
CA THR A 81 -5.67 3.52 -14.93
C THR A 81 -6.99 2.83 -15.25
N TYR A 82 -7.72 2.45 -14.21
CA TYR A 82 -9.02 1.78 -14.33
C TYR A 82 -10.15 2.71 -13.90
N GLN A 83 -11.23 2.73 -14.68
CA GLN A 83 -12.50 3.31 -14.25
C GLN A 83 -13.26 2.25 -13.42
N TYR A 84 -13.60 2.58 -12.18
CA TYR A 84 -14.38 1.71 -11.31
C TYR A 84 -15.46 2.53 -10.60
N ASN A 85 -16.73 2.17 -10.83
CA ASN A 85 -17.88 3.01 -10.49
C ASN A 85 -17.69 4.45 -11.00
N MET A 86 -17.79 5.44 -10.11
CA MET A 86 -17.60 6.87 -10.44
C MET A 86 -16.15 7.35 -10.28
N GLY A 87 -15.21 6.48 -9.88
CA GLY A 87 -13.81 6.81 -9.62
C GLY A 87 -12.85 6.31 -10.69
N LYS A 88 -11.64 6.89 -10.71
CA LYS A 88 -10.49 6.40 -11.47
C LYS A 88 -9.37 6.03 -10.51
N TYR A 89 -8.80 4.86 -10.70
CA TYR A 89 -7.79 4.30 -9.80
C TYR A 89 -6.61 3.81 -10.62
N ASP A 90 -5.41 4.21 -10.18
CA ASP A 90 -4.17 3.79 -10.81
C ASP A 90 -3.71 2.47 -10.19
N MET A 91 -3.32 1.54 -11.04
CA MET A 91 -2.61 0.33 -10.64
C MET A 91 -1.12 0.62 -10.66
N VAL A 92 -0.46 0.30 -9.55
CA VAL A 92 1.00 0.44 -9.37
C VAL A 92 1.56 -0.84 -8.75
N GLN A 93 2.87 -1.00 -8.82
CA GLN A 93 3.59 -2.00 -8.04
C GLN A 93 4.11 -1.37 -6.75
N VAL A 94 4.11 -2.13 -5.66
CA VAL A 94 4.81 -1.79 -4.41
C VAL A 94 6.13 -2.55 -4.29
N ASP A 95 7.15 -1.91 -3.72
CA ASP A 95 8.42 -2.59 -3.41
C ASP A 95 8.32 -3.34 -2.08
N PHE A 96 8.23 -4.67 -2.15
CA PHE A 96 8.13 -5.54 -0.98
C PHE A 96 9.36 -5.53 -0.08
N ASP A 97 10.57 -5.29 -0.61
CA ASP A 97 11.77 -5.19 0.22
C ASP A 97 11.72 -3.93 1.07
N LEU A 98 11.23 -2.82 0.49
CA LEU A 98 10.98 -1.58 1.25
C LEU A 98 9.83 -1.74 2.24
N LEU A 99 8.72 -2.38 1.86
CA LEU A 99 7.62 -2.63 2.80
C LEU A 99 8.09 -3.45 4.00
N LYS A 100 8.91 -4.49 3.76
CA LYS A 100 9.53 -5.29 4.82
C LYS A 100 10.53 -4.50 5.65
N GLN A 101 11.26 -3.57 5.05
CA GLN A 101 12.17 -2.69 5.78
C GLN A 101 11.40 -1.76 6.72
N TYR A 102 10.35 -1.10 6.22
CA TYR A 102 9.65 -0.05 6.95
C TYR A 102 8.60 -0.57 7.94
N ASP A 103 7.97 -1.72 7.66
CA ASP A 103 7.07 -2.42 8.58
C ASP A 103 7.31 -3.95 8.54
N PRO A 104 8.42 -4.43 9.14
CA PRO A 104 8.79 -5.84 9.09
C PRO A 104 7.76 -6.77 9.74
N ASP A 105 7.13 -6.30 10.82
CA ASP A 105 6.16 -7.07 11.58
C ASP A 105 4.86 -7.19 10.78
N GLY A 106 4.33 -6.08 10.24
CA GLY A 106 3.14 -6.08 9.38
C GLY A 106 3.33 -6.87 8.08
N PHE A 107 4.51 -6.76 7.45
CA PHE A 107 4.83 -7.51 6.24
C PHE A 107 4.90 -9.02 6.51
N LYS A 108 5.48 -9.42 7.63
CA LYS A 108 5.52 -10.82 8.05
C LYS A 108 4.12 -11.37 8.26
N ASP A 109 3.25 -10.64 8.97
CA ASP A 109 1.87 -11.04 9.22
C ASP A 109 1.05 -11.17 7.93
N PHE A 110 1.28 -10.27 6.96
CA PHE A 110 0.71 -10.37 5.62
C PHE A 110 1.11 -11.67 4.92
N LYS A 111 2.41 -12.00 4.90
CA LYS A 111 2.90 -13.23 4.27
C LYS A 111 2.40 -14.49 4.96
N GLU A 112 2.35 -14.52 6.29
CA GLU A 112 1.79 -15.66 7.03
C GLU A 112 0.29 -15.85 6.78
N THR A 113 -0.47 -14.75 6.70
CA THR A 113 -1.89 -14.78 6.37
C THR A 113 -2.11 -15.35 4.97
N LYS A 114 -1.28 -14.94 4.00
CA LYS A 114 -1.32 -15.46 2.64
C LYS A 114 -1.00 -16.95 2.55
N SER A 115 0.03 -17.41 3.25
CA SER A 115 0.39 -18.83 3.23
C SER A 115 -0.71 -19.74 3.77
N LYS A 116 -1.40 -19.34 4.85
CA LYS A 116 -2.50 -20.12 5.44
C LYS A 116 -3.71 -20.24 4.50
N ASP A 117 -3.98 -19.22 3.71
CA ASP A 117 -5.08 -19.25 2.73
C ASP A 117 -4.80 -20.22 1.56
N MET A 118 -3.53 -20.51 1.24
CA MET A 118 -3.16 -21.44 0.16
C MET A 118 -3.12 -22.93 0.59
N GLU A 119 -3.24 -23.22 1.89
CA GLU A 119 -3.22 -24.58 2.43
C GLU A 119 -4.62 -25.24 2.51
N ILE A 120 -5.67 -24.56 2.03
CA ILE A 120 -7.09 -24.98 2.12
C ILE A 120 -7.63 -25.44 0.76
#